data_AF-A0A859FAZ7-F1
#
_entry.id   AF-A0A859FAZ7-F1
#
_cell.length_a   1.000
_cell.length_b   1.000
_cell.length_c   1.000
_cell.angle_alpha   90.00
_cell.angle_beta   90.00
_cell.angle_gamma   90.00
#
_symmetry.space_group_name_H-M   'P 1'
#
loop_
_entity.id
_entity.type
_entity.pdbx_description
1 polymer ?
#
loop_
_entity_poly.entity_id
_entity_poly.type
_entity_poly.pdbx_seq_one_letter_code
_entity_poly.pdbx_strand_id
1 'polypeptide(L)'
;MKGKGELPVLPDVYKQLLDAVDVGVHVVDLEGRSIIYNKKMSEIEDMDKEDVLYKSIMEIFLFQSEEESRLLQALKHGANQKNTKQTYFNFKGQEITTVNDTFPLLDAGKRIGAVEIARDITKLEKLTREQTREKHSLFTFDQIVGESPSLLEVIERAKLATRTTSSVLIYGETGTGKELFAQSIHTGSERATGPFISQNCAALPDSLIEGMLFGSVKGAFTGATNHPGLFEQANGGTLMLDELNSLSAPLQAKLLRAIQEKSIRRIGDTKDRAIDVRIIATMNEDPMTAIAENRLREDLYYRLSVVSLVIPPLRERRDDILRLAFSFIMKFNKRFMLQVRGLSKEVAELFAHYDFPGNVRELEHVIEGAMNVMYDDEEIEYSHLPTHMRTKFPKPDQLVQVEYSTPISAIQPLHHVMEEMERTYVKKSLESFQGNITKTAEALGLSRQNLQYRVRKFNLR
;
A
#
# COMPACT_ATOMS: atom_id res chain seq x y z
N MET A 1 -13.85 -27.47 60.23
CA MET A 1 -14.87 -27.51 59.16
C MET A 1 -15.47 -26.12 59.02
N LYS A 2 -15.10 -25.38 57.98
CA LYS A 2 -15.81 -24.18 57.50
C LYS A 2 -15.95 -24.33 55.97
N GLY A 3 -17.14 -23.96 55.51
CA GLY A 3 -17.79 -24.20 54.21
C GLY A 3 -16.95 -24.37 52.95
N LYS A 4 -17.37 -25.35 52.14
CA LYS A 4 -17.14 -25.46 50.70
C LYS A 4 -17.72 -24.21 49.98
N GLY A 5 -16.91 -23.60 49.11
CA GLY A 5 -17.34 -23.20 47.76
C GLY A 5 -18.44 -22.14 47.58
N GLU A 6 -18.45 -21.05 48.34
CA GLU A 6 -19.17 -19.84 47.89
C GLU A 6 -18.18 -18.86 47.24
N LEU A 7 -18.33 -18.67 45.93
CA LEU A 7 -17.64 -17.62 45.17
C LEU A 7 -18.11 -16.24 45.67
N PRO A 8 -17.25 -15.22 45.70
CA PRO A 8 -17.62 -13.90 46.21
C PRO A 8 -18.79 -13.32 45.40
N VAL A 9 -19.89 -13.01 46.09
CA VAL A 9 -21.02 -12.30 45.48
C VAL A 9 -20.55 -10.88 45.18
N LEU A 10 -20.40 -10.56 43.88
CA LEU A 10 -20.00 -9.23 43.45
C LEU A 10 -21.09 -8.22 43.86
N PRO A 11 -20.77 -7.16 44.62
CA PRO A 11 -21.75 -6.14 44.97
C PRO A 11 -22.37 -5.51 43.73
N ASP A 12 -23.66 -5.16 43.78
CA ASP A 12 -24.41 -4.74 42.59
C ASP A 12 -23.85 -3.49 41.91
N VAL A 13 -23.20 -2.61 42.66
CA VAL A 13 -22.49 -1.44 42.13
C VAL A 13 -21.39 -1.85 41.12
N TYR A 14 -20.64 -2.90 41.41
CA TYR A 14 -19.59 -3.39 40.50
C TYR A 14 -20.18 -4.09 39.28
N LYS A 15 -21.32 -4.77 39.41
CA LYS A 15 -22.02 -5.34 38.25
C LYS A 15 -22.46 -4.25 37.29
N GLN A 16 -23.04 -3.16 37.82
CA GLN A 16 -23.44 -2.00 37.01
C GLN A 16 -22.25 -1.35 36.30
N LEU A 17 -21.11 -1.21 36.99
CA LEU A 17 -19.88 -0.70 36.38
C LEU A 17 -19.36 -1.60 35.26
N LEU A 18 -19.34 -2.91 35.49
CA LEU A 18 -18.91 -3.88 34.47
C LEU A 18 -19.86 -3.94 33.27
N ASP A 19 -21.16 -3.73 33.47
CA ASP A 19 -22.14 -3.68 32.38
C ASP A 19 -22.12 -2.35 31.61
N ALA A 20 -21.51 -1.29 32.16
CA ALA A 20 -21.40 0.02 31.53
C ALA A 20 -20.16 0.19 30.63
N VAL A 21 -19.15 -0.69 30.74
CA VAL A 21 -17.94 -0.60 29.92
C VAL A 21 -18.16 -1.25 28.55
N ASP A 22 -17.59 -0.64 27.51
CA ASP A 22 -17.66 -1.14 26.12
C ASP A 22 -16.59 -2.20 25.82
N VAL A 23 -16.32 -3.09 26.78
CA VAL A 23 -15.42 -4.24 26.63
C VAL A 23 -16.04 -5.48 27.28
N GLY A 24 -15.86 -6.65 26.67
CA GLY A 24 -16.29 -7.92 27.24
C GLY A 24 -15.42 -8.28 28.44
N VAL A 25 -16.04 -8.69 29.54
CA VAL A 25 -15.34 -9.16 30.74
C VAL A 25 -15.87 -10.53 31.13
N HIS A 26 -14.97 -11.51 31.11
CA HIS A 26 -15.24 -12.89 31.49
C HIS A 26 -14.22 -13.34 32.53
N VAL A 27 -14.69 -13.89 33.65
CA VAL A 27 -13.83 -14.41 34.72
C VAL A 27 -14.21 -15.85 34.99
N VAL A 28 -13.20 -16.70 35.18
CA VAL A 28 -13.36 -18.09 35.59
C VAL A 28 -12.72 -18.38 36.93
N ASP A 29 -13.25 -19.36 37.66
CA ASP A 29 -12.66 -19.90 38.88
C ASP A 29 -11.48 -20.86 38.60
N LEU A 30 -10.93 -21.47 39.66
CA LEU A 30 -9.84 -22.45 39.56
C LEU A 30 -10.22 -23.75 38.84
N GLU A 31 -11.51 -24.05 38.70
CA GLU A 31 -12.04 -25.21 37.99
C GLU A 31 -12.41 -24.86 36.53
N GLY A 32 -12.20 -23.60 36.11
CA GLY A 32 -12.55 -23.14 34.76
C GLY A 32 -14.03 -22.85 34.56
N ARG A 33 -14.81 -22.69 35.64
CA ARG A 33 -16.22 -22.31 35.57
C ARG A 33 -16.38 -20.81 35.53
N SER A 34 -17.30 -20.31 34.70
CA SER A 34 -17.60 -18.88 34.58
C SER A 34 -18.18 -18.31 35.86
N ILE A 35 -17.63 -17.21 36.39
CA ILE A 35 -18.08 -16.57 37.63
C ILE A 35 -18.48 -15.10 37.43
N ILE A 36 -17.93 -14.43 36.43
CA ILE A 36 -18.35 -13.09 36.00
C ILE A 36 -18.46 -13.11 34.49
N TYR A 37 -19.56 -12.57 33.99
CA TYR A 37 -19.86 -12.47 32.57
C TYR A 37 -20.71 -11.22 32.36
N ASN A 38 -20.11 -10.14 31.86
CA ASN A 38 -20.78 -8.84 31.74
C ASN A 38 -21.66 -8.76 30.49
N LYS A 39 -22.51 -7.73 30.43
CA LYS A 39 -23.46 -7.49 29.34
C LYS A 39 -22.75 -7.43 27.99
N LYS A 40 -21.60 -6.77 27.92
CA LYS A 40 -20.85 -6.67 26.67
C LYS A 40 -20.39 -8.04 26.17
N MET A 41 -19.94 -8.93 27.05
CA MET A 41 -19.56 -10.29 26.66
C MET A 41 -20.76 -11.08 26.11
N SER A 42 -21.93 -10.94 26.73
CA SER A 42 -23.19 -11.50 26.22
C SER A 42 -23.52 -11.03 24.81
N GLU A 43 -23.30 -9.74 24.52
CA GLU A 43 -23.49 -9.17 23.17
C GLU A 43 -22.47 -9.70 22.16
N ILE A 44 -21.20 -9.84 22.55
CA ILE A 44 -20.13 -10.35 21.66
C ILE A 44 -20.39 -11.79 21.24
N GLU A 45 -20.81 -12.62 22.18
CA GLU A 45 -20.97 -14.06 21.95
C GLU A 45 -22.40 -14.47 21.58
N ASP A 46 -23.35 -13.53 21.59
CA ASP A 46 -24.79 -13.78 21.41
C ASP A 46 -25.30 -14.87 22.36
N MET A 47 -25.01 -14.72 23.66
CA MET A 47 -25.35 -15.69 24.70
C MET A 47 -25.99 -15.02 25.91
N ASP A 48 -27.03 -15.65 26.46
CA ASP A 48 -27.64 -15.21 27.71
C ASP A 48 -26.71 -15.53 28.90
N LYS A 49 -26.66 -14.64 29.90
CA LYS A 49 -25.75 -14.78 31.05
C LYS A 49 -26.00 -16.08 31.81
N GLU A 50 -27.25 -16.50 31.90
CA GLU A 50 -27.73 -17.72 32.56
C GLU A 50 -27.19 -18.98 31.88
N ASP A 51 -26.89 -18.91 30.58
CA ASP A 51 -26.36 -20.04 29.82
C ASP A 51 -24.86 -20.23 30.01
N VAL A 52 -24.16 -19.21 30.50
CA VAL A 52 -22.70 -19.17 30.65
C VAL A 52 -22.26 -19.30 32.10
N LEU A 53 -22.93 -18.59 33.02
CA LEU A 53 -22.53 -18.51 34.41
C LEU A 53 -22.59 -19.89 35.09
N TYR A 54 -21.56 -20.16 35.91
CA TYR A 54 -21.35 -21.39 36.68
C TYR A 54 -21.12 -22.67 35.89
N LYS A 55 -21.14 -22.61 34.55
CA LYS A 55 -20.80 -23.73 33.67
C LYS A 55 -19.31 -23.69 33.29
N SER A 56 -18.77 -24.85 32.94
CA SER A 56 -17.39 -24.97 32.46
C SER A 56 -17.26 -24.34 31.08
N ILE A 57 -16.22 -23.54 30.84
CA ILE A 57 -16.02 -22.92 29.52
C ILE A 57 -15.77 -23.95 28.41
N MET A 58 -15.36 -25.17 28.76
CA MET A 58 -15.23 -26.28 27.80
C MET A 58 -16.56 -26.90 27.38
N GLU A 59 -17.63 -26.69 28.15
CA GLU A 59 -18.98 -27.15 27.79
C GLU A 59 -19.71 -26.12 26.92
N ILE A 60 -19.32 -24.86 27.04
CA ILE A 60 -19.98 -23.72 26.38
C ILE A 60 -19.39 -23.46 24.99
N PHE A 61 -18.08 -23.62 24.83
CA PHE A 61 -17.36 -23.30 23.61
C PHE A 61 -16.75 -24.54 22.96
N LEU A 62 -16.72 -24.55 21.64
CA LEU A 62 -16.21 -25.67 20.85
C LEU A 62 -14.67 -25.59 20.74
N PHE A 63 -13.96 -25.95 21.81
CA PHE A 63 -12.50 -26.11 21.80
C PHE A 63 -12.12 -27.60 21.62
N GLN A 64 -11.10 -27.89 20.80
CA GLN A 64 -10.58 -29.26 20.64
C GLN A 64 -9.58 -29.62 21.74
N SER A 65 -8.99 -28.63 22.41
CA SER A 65 -8.12 -28.82 23.57
C SER A 65 -8.08 -27.59 24.50
N GLU A 66 -7.67 -27.78 25.76
CA GLU A 66 -7.48 -26.68 26.72
C GLU A 66 -6.38 -25.69 26.32
N GLU A 67 -5.51 -26.08 25.40
CA GLU A 67 -4.49 -25.22 24.83
C GLU A 67 -5.05 -24.22 23.81
N GLU A 68 -6.33 -24.31 23.41
CA GLU A 68 -6.94 -23.37 22.47
C GLU A 68 -7.62 -22.18 23.16
N SER A 69 -7.88 -22.28 24.47
CA SER A 69 -8.47 -21.19 25.26
C SER A 69 -7.40 -20.40 25.99
N ARG A 70 -7.23 -19.12 25.64
CA ARG A 70 -6.28 -18.24 26.33
C ARG A 70 -6.63 -18.04 27.80
N LEU A 71 -7.92 -18.02 28.12
CA LEU A 71 -8.42 -17.94 29.49
C LEU A 71 -7.96 -19.14 30.33
N LEU A 72 -8.04 -20.36 29.78
CA LEU A 72 -7.51 -21.56 30.46
C LEU A 72 -5.99 -21.57 30.51
N GLN A 73 -5.30 -21.08 29.48
CA GLN A 73 -3.84 -20.96 29.52
C GLN A 73 -3.38 -20.00 30.63
N ALA A 74 -4.04 -18.85 30.78
CA ALA A 74 -3.75 -17.90 31.86
C ALA A 74 -4.05 -18.52 33.23
N LEU A 75 -5.14 -19.29 33.33
CA LEU A 75 -5.51 -20.01 34.55
C LEU A 75 -4.47 -21.08 34.94
N LYS A 76 -3.92 -21.83 33.98
CA LYS A 76 -2.96 -22.92 34.22
C LYS A 76 -1.53 -22.43 34.34
N HIS A 77 -1.05 -21.71 33.34
CA HIS A 77 0.37 -21.31 33.23
C HIS A 77 0.67 -20.00 33.97
N GLY A 78 -0.35 -19.23 34.36
CA GLY A 78 -0.15 -17.96 35.07
C GLY A 78 0.49 -16.86 34.22
N ALA A 79 0.48 -17.01 32.90
CA ALA A 79 1.07 -16.06 31.97
C ALA A 79 0.08 -14.94 31.65
N ASN A 80 0.55 -13.69 31.72
CA ASN A 80 -0.18 -12.55 31.21
C ASN A 80 -0.03 -12.50 29.68
N GLN A 81 -1.14 -12.59 28.97
CA GLN A 81 -1.19 -12.41 27.52
C GLN A 81 -1.92 -11.10 27.23
N LYS A 82 -1.29 -10.19 26.49
CA LYS A 82 -1.88 -8.90 26.14
C LYS A 82 -2.09 -8.78 24.64
N ASN A 83 -3.17 -8.10 24.24
CA ASN A 83 -3.55 -7.83 22.86
C ASN A 83 -3.46 -9.06 21.94
N THR A 84 -3.85 -10.23 22.42
CA THR A 84 -3.69 -11.46 21.65
C THR A 84 -5.00 -11.86 20.97
N LYS A 85 -4.95 -12.06 19.65
CA LYS A 85 -6.12 -12.41 18.83
C LYS A 85 -6.55 -13.87 19.03
N GLN A 86 -7.83 -14.09 19.32
CA GLN A 86 -8.45 -15.41 19.41
C GLN A 86 -9.64 -15.52 18.47
N THR A 87 -9.79 -16.67 17.83
CA THR A 87 -10.98 -17.00 17.04
C THR A 87 -11.53 -18.32 17.58
N TYR A 88 -12.83 -18.35 17.86
CA TYR A 88 -13.52 -19.51 18.43
C TYR A 88 -14.99 -19.52 17.99
N PHE A 89 -15.69 -20.61 18.32
CA PHE A 89 -17.10 -20.78 18.00
C PHE A 89 -17.90 -20.97 19.28
N ASN A 90 -19.02 -20.25 19.39
CA ASN A 90 -20.01 -20.52 20.44
C ASN A 90 -20.78 -21.82 20.14
N PHE A 91 -21.60 -22.28 21.08
CA PHE A 91 -22.43 -23.48 20.92
C PHE A 91 -23.46 -23.41 19.77
N LYS A 92 -23.79 -22.19 19.29
CA LYS A 92 -24.64 -21.98 18.12
C LYS A 92 -23.88 -22.12 16.79
N GLY A 93 -22.57 -22.36 16.83
CA GLY A 93 -21.71 -22.47 15.65
C GLY A 93 -21.34 -21.12 15.02
N GLN A 94 -21.56 -20.01 15.73
CA GLN A 94 -21.18 -18.68 15.26
C GLN A 94 -19.69 -18.43 15.52
N GLU A 95 -18.95 -18.07 14.46
CA GLU A 95 -17.55 -17.65 14.57
C GLU A 95 -17.45 -16.27 15.23
N ILE A 96 -16.67 -16.19 16.29
CA ILE A 96 -16.37 -14.99 17.06
C ILE A 96 -14.86 -14.78 17.03
N THR A 97 -14.42 -13.54 16.79
CA THR A 97 -13.00 -13.18 16.82
C THR A 97 -12.78 -11.96 17.69
N THR A 98 -11.93 -12.12 18.71
CA THR A 98 -11.66 -11.09 19.71
C THR A 98 -10.17 -10.84 19.87
N VAL A 99 -9.83 -9.64 20.37
CA VAL A 99 -8.50 -9.32 20.88
C VAL A 99 -8.57 -9.28 22.39
N ASN A 100 -7.77 -10.13 23.03
CA ASN A 100 -7.91 -10.44 24.43
C ASN A 100 -6.71 -9.96 25.23
N ASP A 101 -6.99 -9.37 26.39
CA ASP A 101 -6.05 -9.25 27.49
C ASP A 101 -6.45 -10.28 28.55
N THR A 102 -5.57 -11.25 28.83
CA THR A 102 -5.84 -12.36 29.73
C THR A 102 -4.77 -12.47 30.81
N PHE A 103 -5.19 -12.60 32.07
CA PHE A 103 -4.28 -12.66 33.22
C PHE A 103 -4.89 -13.45 34.39
N PRO A 104 -4.06 -14.08 35.25
CA PRO A 104 -4.55 -14.77 36.43
C PRO A 104 -5.09 -13.76 37.46
N LEU A 105 -6.19 -14.11 38.11
CA LEU A 105 -6.76 -13.36 39.23
C LEU A 105 -6.09 -13.82 40.53
N LEU A 106 -5.55 -12.88 41.30
CA LEU A 106 -4.82 -13.16 42.54
C LEU A 106 -5.53 -12.50 43.74
N ASP A 107 -5.67 -13.23 44.85
CA ASP A 107 -6.07 -12.71 46.16
C ASP A 107 -4.99 -13.06 47.19
N ALA A 108 -4.49 -12.03 47.89
CA ALA A 108 -3.36 -12.15 48.82
C ALA A 108 -2.17 -12.97 48.27
N GLY A 109 -1.87 -12.82 46.97
CA GLY A 109 -0.80 -13.54 46.27
C GLY A 109 -1.11 -14.98 45.86
N LYS A 110 -2.30 -15.51 46.18
CA LYS A 110 -2.78 -16.82 45.72
C LYS A 110 -3.69 -16.66 44.51
N ARG A 111 -3.51 -17.53 43.51
CA ARG A 111 -4.39 -17.58 42.35
C ARG A 111 -5.77 -18.06 42.76
N ILE A 112 -6.79 -17.33 42.34
CA ILE A 112 -8.21 -17.64 42.60
C ILE A 112 -9.04 -17.79 41.31
N GLY A 113 -8.44 -17.50 40.16
CA GLY A 113 -9.11 -17.60 38.86
C GLY A 113 -8.28 -17.00 37.74
N ALA A 114 -8.94 -16.66 36.63
CA ALA A 114 -8.37 -15.90 35.53
C ALA A 114 -9.41 -14.96 34.93
N VAL A 115 -8.96 -13.84 34.38
CA VAL A 115 -9.78 -12.79 33.77
C VAL A 115 -9.41 -12.70 32.29
N GLU A 116 -10.44 -12.56 31.46
CA GLU A 116 -10.35 -12.16 30.06
C GLU A 116 -11.09 -10.83 29.87
N ILE A 117 -10.39 -9.88 29.25
CA ILE A 117 -10.97 -8.64 28.74
C ILE A 117 -10.93 -8.73 27.22
N ALA A 118 -12.10 -8.83 26.60
CA ALA A 118 -12.26 -9.08 25.18
C ALA A 118 -12.76 -7.84 24.44
N ARG A 119 -12.13 -7.56 23.29
CA ARG A 119 -12.58 -6.58 22.31
C ARG A 119 -13.03 -7.31 21.05
N ASP A 120 -14.29 -7.12 20.66
CA ASP A 120 -14.83 -7.76 19.46
C ASP A 120 -14.28 -7.11 18.19
N ILE A 121 -13.65 -7.93 17.37
CA ILE A 121 -13.16 -7.56 16.04
C ILE A 121 -13.76 -8.46 14.96
N THR A 122 -14.81 -9.22 15.28
CA THR A 122 -15.43 -10.21 14.38
C THR A 122 -15.88 -9.55 13.07
N LYS A 123 -16.54 -8.39 13.14
CA LYS A 123 -16.94 -7.64 11.95
C LYS A 123 -15.74 -7.14 11.14
N LEU A 124 -14.70 -6.64 11.80
CA LEU A 124 -13.48 -6.16 11.16
C LEU A 124 -12.71 -7.31 10.46
N GLU A 125 -12.64 -8.47 11.10
CA GLU A 125 -12.03 -9.68 10.55
C GLU A 125 -12.85 -10.26 9.40
N LYS A 126 -14.18 -10.27 9.50
CA LYS A 126 -15.05 -10.64 8.39
C LYS A 126 -14.88 -9.69 7.21
N LEU A 127 -14.87 -8.37 7.43
CA LEU A 127 -14.59 -7.38 6.40
C LEU A 127 -13.20 -7.54 5.78
N THR A 128 -12.18 -7.84 6.60
CA THR A 128 -10.81 -8.09 6.12
C THR A 128 -10.74 -9.39 5.31
N ARG A 129 -11.44 -10.45 5.74
CA ARG A 129 -11.55 -11.73 5.01
C ARG A 129 -12.39 -11.60 3.75
N GLU A 130 -13.44 -10.80 3.75
CA GLU A 130 -14.28 -10.48 2.60
C GLU A 130 -13.47 -9.66 1.58
N GLN A 131 -12.70 -8.66 2.01
CA GLN A 131 -11.71 -7.98 1.16
C GLN A 131 -10.63 -8.94 0.63
N THR A 132 -10.30 -9.99 1.37
CA THR A 132 -9.36 -11.03 0.92
C THR A 132 -10.03 -12.03 -0.04
N ARG A 133 -11.35 -12.25 0.05
CA ARG A 133 -12.15 -13.05 -0.89
C ARG A 133 -12.51 -12.27 -2.16
N GLU A 134 -12.61 -10.95 -2.10
CA GLU A 134 -12.71 -10.05 -3.27
C GLU A 134 -11.44 -10.07 -4.14
N LYS A 135 -10.34 -10.73 -3.72
CA LYS A 135 -9.15 -10.98 -4.56
C LYS A 135 -9.38 -11.92 -5.76
N HIS A 136 -10.61 -12.30 -6.09
CA HIS A 136 -10.90 -13.20 -7.23
C HIS A 136 -11.81 -12.65 -8.32
N SER A 137 -12.26 -11.39 -8.27
CA SER A 137 -12.73 -10.74 -9.49
C SER A 137 -11.55 -10.03 -10.15
N LEU A 138 -11.05 -10.61 -11.24
CA LEU A 138 -10.09 -9.94 -12.11
C LEU A 138 -10.66 -8.60 -12.57
N PHE A 139 -9.79 -7.62 -12.80
CA PHE A 139 -10.24 -6.31 -13.24
C PHE A 139 -10.94 -6.36 -14.61
N THR A 140 -11.83 -5.39 -14.82
CA THR A 140 -12.52 -5.11 -16.09
C THR A 140 -12.16 -3.72 -16.59
N PHE A 141 -12.44 -3.46 -17.88
CA PHE A 141 -12.18 -2.15 -18.48
C PHE A 141 -12.90 -1.00 -17.77
N ASP A 142 -14.04 -1.27 -17.10
CA ASP A 142 -14.83 -0.27 -16.37
C ASP A 142 -14.11 0.29 -15.13
N GLN A 143 -13.08 -0.41 -14.66
CA GLN A 143 -12.25 0.04 -13.52
C GLN A 143 -11.06 0.91 -13.97
N ILE A 144 -10.83 1.05 -15.28
CA ILE A 144 -9.80 1.96 -15.81
C ILE A 144 -10.39 3.37 -15.84
N VAL A 145 -9.96 4.20 -14.90
CA VAL A 145 -10.48 5.57 -14.76
C VAL A 145 -9.68 6.54 -15.64
N GLY A 146 -10.40 7.25 -16.51
CA GLY A 146 -9.91 8.37 -17.32
C GLY A 146 -10.68 8.51 -18.63
N GLU A 147 -10.64 9.70 -19.22
CA GLU A 147 -11.28 9.99 -20.51
C GLU A 147 -10.35 10.75 -21.47
N SER A 148 -9.06 10.89 -21.13
CA SER A 148 -8.09 11.46 -22.06
C SER A 148 -8.09 10.69 -23.39
N PRO A 149 -8.00 11.37 -24.54
CA PRO A 149 -8.02 10.70 -25.84
C PRO A 149 -6.94 9.63 -25.99
N SER A 150 -5.75 9.87 -25.43
CA SER A 150 -4.63 8.92 -25.43
C SER A 150 -4.93 7.65 -24.63
N LEU A 151 -5.64 7.75 -23.49
CA LEU A 151 -6.06 6.59 -22.73
C LEU A 151 -7.18 5.82 -23.42
N LEU A 152 -8.19 6.53 -23.93
CA LEU A 152 -9.35 5.93 -24.60
C LEU A 152 -8.92 5.13 -25.84
N GLU A 153 -7.97 5.64 -26.63
CA GLU A 153 -7.42 4.91 -27.77
C GLU A 153 -6.81 3.56 -27.34
N VAL A 154 -6.06 3.54 -26.24
CA VAL A 154 -5.42 2.32 -25.73
C VAL A 154 -6.46 1.35 -25.19
N ILE A 155 -7.52 1.83 -24.51
CA ILE A 155 -8.64 1.01 -24.06
C ILE A 155 -9.34 0.35 -25.25
N GLU A 156 -9.61 1.09 -26.33
CA GLU A 156 -10.26 0.53 -27.52
C GLU A 156 -9.38 -0.52 -28.21
N ARG A 157 -8.07 -0.27 -28.34
CA ARG A 157 -7.12 -1.27 -28.85
C ARG A 157 -7.06 -2.52 -27.94
N ALA A 158 -7.09 -2.34 -26.62
CA ALA A 158 -7.12 -3.44 -25.67
C ALA A 158 -8.43 -4.26 -25.77
N LYS A 159 -9.58 -3.60 -25.97
CA LYS A 159 -10.86 -4.28 -26.25
C LYS A 159 -10.78 -5.09 -27.55
N LEU A 160 -10.18 -4.57 -28.61
CA LEU A 160 -10.00 -5.34 -29.85
C LEU A 160 -9.11 -6.58 -29.62
N ALA A 161 -8.10 -6.47 -28.76
CA ALA A 161 -7.23 -7.60 -28.40
C ALA A 161 -7.99 -8.74 -27.71
N THR A 162 -9.15 -8.50 -27.08
CA THR A 162 -9.96 -9.56 -26.45
C THR A 162 -10.46 -10.61 -27.43
N ARG A 163 -10.64 -10.23 -28.71
CA ARG A 163 -11.23 -11.06 -29.77
C ARG A 163 -10.30 -12.13 -30.32
N THR A 164 -9.03 -12.12 -29.93
CA THR A 164 -8.03 -13.07 -30.43
C THR A 164 -7.24 -13.68 -29.27
N THR A 165 -6.58 -14.80 -29.55
CA THR A 165 -5.64 -15.45 -28.62
C THR A 165 -4.20 -15.00 -28.85
N SER A 166 -3.98 -13.93 -29.62
CA SER A 166 -2.65 -13.39 -29.89
C SER A 166 -1.98 -12.93 -28.60
N SER A 167 -0.65 -13.02 -28.59
CA SER A 167 0.15 -12.44 -27.52
C SER A 167 -0.02 -10.91 -27.51
N VAL A 168 0.00 -10.35 -26.31
CA VAL A 168 -0.11 -8.90 -26.11
C VAL A 168 1.12 -8.41 -25.35
N LEU A 169 1.77 -7.39 -25.87
CA LEU A 169 2.82 -6.65 -25.17
C LEU A 169 2.25 -5.32 -24.68
N ILE A 170 2.33 -5.07 -23.38
CA ILE A 170 1.86 -3.83 -22.74
C ILE A 170 3.06 -3.11 -22.15
N TYR A 171 3.40 -1.94 -22.67
CA TYR A 171 4.53 -1.19 -22.12
C TYR A 171 4.13 0.24 -21.75
N GLY A 172 4.89 0.80 -20.82
CA GLY A 172 4.64 2.11 -20.24
C GLY A 172 5.30 2.19 -18.87
N GLU A 173 5.47 3.39 -18.36
CA GLU A 173 6.21 3.62 -17.12
C GLU A 173 5.64 2.84 -15.91
N THR A 174 6.47 2.66 -14.89
CA THR A 174 6.03 2.06 -13.63
C THR A 174 4.90 2.89 -13.01
N GLY A 175 3.88 2.20 -12.50
CA GLY A 175 2.73 2.84 -11.86
C GLY A 175 1.65 3.37 -12.80
N THR A 176 1.70 3.10 -14.11
CA THR A 176 0.67 3.52 -15.08
C THR A 176 -0.60 2.69 -15.10
N GLY A 177 -0.58 1.49 -14.48
CA GLY A 177 -1.72 0.56 -14.41
C GLY A 177 -1.70 -0.58 -15.43
N LYS A 178 -0.53 -1.01 -15.92
CA LYS A 178 -0.38 -2.12 -16.90
C LYS A 178 -1.14 -3.40 -16.54
N GLU A 179 -1.17 -3.75 -15.25
CA GLU A 179 -1.88 -4.93 -14.76
C GLU A 179 -3.41 -4.84 -14.95
N LEU A 180 -4.01 -3.65 -14.79
CA LEU A 180 -5.45 -3.46 -15.03
C LEU A 180 -5.81 -3.78 -16.49
N PHE A 181 -4.96 -3.38 -17.44
CA PHE A 181 -5.15 -3.72 -18.85
C PHE A 181 -4.99 -5.22 -19.11
N ALA A 182 -3.97 -5.85 -18.55
CA ALA A 182 -3.74 -7.29 -18.71
C ALA A 182 -4.92 -8.13 -18.19
N GLN A 183 -5.40 -7.80 -16.98
CA GLN A 183 -6.55 -8.46 -16.38
C GLN A 183 -7.83 -8.19 -17.19
N SER A 184 -8.07 -6.95 -17.61
CA SER A 184 -9.25 -6.59 -18.42
C SER A 184 -9.28 -7.31 -19.77
N ILE A 185 -8.12 -7.47 -20.42
CA ILE A 185 -8.01 -8.22 -21.68
C ILE A 185 -8.36 -9.70 -21.46
N HIS A 186 -7.92 -10.30 -20.36
CA HIS A 186 -8.29 -11.67 -20.03
C HIS A 186 -9.79 -11.80 -19.75
N THR A 187 -10.33 -10.96 -18.85
CA THR A 187 -11.74 -10.97 -18.45
C THR A 187 -12.69 -10.72 -19.62
N GLY A 188 -12.27 -9.91 -20.60
CA GLY A 188 -13.05 -9.65 -21.82
C GLY A 188 -12.91 -10.70 -22.93
N SER A 189 -12.05 -11.71 -22.77
CA SER A 189 -11.74 -12.69 -23.83
C SER A 189 -12.50 -14.02 -23.66
N GLU A 190 -12.44 -14.88 -24.68
CA GLU A 190 -12.98 -16.25 -24.62
C GLU A 190 -12.33 -17.11 -23.51
N ARG A 191 -11.18 -16.68 -22.96
CA ARG A 191 -10.46 -17.37 -21.89
C ARG A 191 -10.81 -16.86 -20.48
N ALA A 192 -11.82 -16.00 -20.34
CA ALA A 192 -12.20 -15.40 -19.05
C ALA A 192 -12.59 -16.41 -17.96
N THR A 193 -13.03 -17.61 -18.35
CA THR A 193 -13.33 -18.71 -17.41
C THR A 193 -12.11 -19.55 -17.04
N GLY A 194 -11.00 -19.38 -17.75
CA GLY A 194 -9.73 -20.06 -17.51
C GLY A 194 -8.89 -19.35 -16.45
N PRO A 195 -7.77 -19.95 -16.02
CA PRO A 195 -6.90 -19.33 -15.03
C PRO A 195 -6.23 -18.06 -15.58
N PHE A 196 -6.18 -17.00 -14.78
CA PHE A 196 -5.26 -15.88 -14.98
C PHE A 196 -4.13 -15.98 -13.96
N ILE A 197 -2.92 -16.24 -14.44
CA ILE A 197 -1.73 -16.34 -13.59
C ILE A 197 -0.83 -15.16 -13.92
N SER A 198 -0.47 -14.37 -12.92
CA SER A 198 0.48 -13.27 -13.06
C SER A 198 1.76 -13.58 -12.32
N GLN A 199 2.89 -13.35 -12.98
CA GLN A 199 4.22 -13.49 -12.40
C GLN A 199 5.04 -12.26 -12.69
N ASN A 200 5.47 -11.57 -11.64
CA ASN A 200 6.46 -10.51 -11.73
C ASN A 200 7.87 -11.12 -11.84
N CYS A 201 8.59 -10.76 -12.88
CA CYS A 201 9.92 -11.29 -13.21
C CYS A 201 11.06 -10.50 -12.56
N ALA A 202 10.77 -9.43 -11.83
CA ALA A 202 11.76 -8.59 -11.19
C ALA A 202 12.32 -9.25 -9.91
N ALA A 203 13.60 -8.98 -9.63
CA ALA A 203 14.28 -9.26 -8.37
C ALA A 203 14.32 -10.75 -7.91
N LEU A 204 13.97 -11.71 -8.76
CA LEU A 204 14.09 -13.14 -8.47
C LEU A 204 15.33 -13.75 -9.16
N PRO A 205 16.06 -14.67 -8.51
CA PRO A 205 17.16 -15.38 -9.15
C PRO A 205 16.71 -16.18 -10.38
N ASP A 206 17.52 -16.20 -11.44
CA ASP A 206 17.21 -16.89 -12.70
C ASP A 206 16.75 -18.34 -12.50
N SER A 207 17.42 -19.09 -11.64
CA SER A 207 17.10 -20.50 -11.36
C SER A 207 15.72 -20.66 -10.70
N LEU A 208 15.31 -19.71 -9.87
CA LEU A 208 14.00 -19.73 -9.22
C LEU A 208 12.91 -19.39 -10.23
N ILE A 209 13.11 -18.35 -11.05
CA ILE A 209 12.19 -18.00 -12.13
C ILE A 209 12.03 -19.16 -13.11
N GLU A 210 13.14 -19.81 -13.48
CA GLU A 210 13.10 -20.96 -14.38
C GLU A 210 12.26 -22.09 -13.79
N GLY A 211 12.47 -22.40 -12.51
CA GLY A 211 11.72 -23.43 -11.78
C GLY A 211 10.24 -23.09 -11.69
N MET A 212 9.91 -21.85 -11.39
CA MET A 212 8.52 -21.38 -11.32
C MET A 212 7.84 -21.45 -12.69
N LEU A 213 8.45 -20.91 -13.75
CA LEU A 213 7.83 -20.86 -15.08
C LEU A 213 7.63 -22.26 -15.68
N PHE A 214 8.67 -23.09 -15.64
CA PHE A 214 8.71 -24.35 -16.39
C PHE A 214 8.48 -25.60 -15.53
N GLY A 215 8.53 -25.48 -14.20
CA GLY A 215 8.45 -26.60 -13.27
C GLY A 215 9.75 -27.39 -13.19
N SER A 216 9.83 -28.33 -12.25
CA SER A 216 10.98 -29.22 -12.11
C SER A 216 10.56 -30.65 -11.80
N VAL A 217 11.46 -31.60 -12.10
CA VAL A 217 11.33 -32.99 -11.68
C VAL A 217 12.28 -33.30 -10.52
N LYS A 218 11.94 -34.34 -9.76
CA LYS A 218 12.78 -34.82 -8.65
C LYS A 218 14.17 -35.17 -9.19
N GLY A 219 15.21 -34.64 -8.57
CA GLY A 219 16.61 -34.90 -8.95
C GLY A 219 17.20 -33.94 -10.00
N ALA A 220 16.45 -32.92 -10.44
CA ALA A 220 16.99 -31.90 -11.34
C ALA A 220 18.13 -31.06 -10.72
N PHE A 221 18.07 -30.82 -9.41
CA PHE A 221 19.11 -30.19 -8.59
C PHE A 221 18.94 -30.63 -7.12
N THR A 222 19.86 -30.26 -6.24
CA THR A 222 19.82 -30.59 -4.81
C THR A 222 18.58 -30.01 -4.14
N GLY A 223 17.69 -30.87 -3.63
CA GLY A 223 16.42 -30.46 -3.03
C GLY A 223 15.26 -30.29 -4.03
N ALA A 224 15.45 -30.61 -5.31
CA ALA A 224 14.39 -30.51 -6.31
C ALA A 224 13.22 -31.45 -5.99
N THR A 225 12.02 -30.88 -5.85
CA THR A 225 10.74 -31.60 -5.76
C THR A 225 10.03 -31.58 -7.11
N ASN A 226 9.22 -32.60 -7.36
CA ASN A 226 8.43 -32.65 -8.58
C ASN A 226 7.25 -31.68 -8.47
N HIS A 227 7.23 -30.61 -9.27
CA HIS A 227 6.15 -29.62 -9.24
C HIS A 227 5.86 -29.04 -10.63
N PRO A 228 4.58 -28.72 -10.95
CA PRO A 228 4.21 -28.11 -12.22
C PRO A 228 4.61 -26.64 -12.30
N GLY A 229 5.05 -26.19 -13.47
CA GLY A 229 5.37 -24.79 -13.73
C GLY A 229 4.14 -23.93 -13.97
N LEU A 230 4.30 -22.60 -13.95
CA LEU A 230 3.24 -21.62 -14.21
C LEU A 230 2.62 -21.78 -15.60
N PHE A 231 3.39 -22.21 -16.61
CA PHE A 231 2.84 -22.53 -17.92
C PHE A 231 1.84 -23.69 -17.88
N GLU A 232 2.10 -24.74 -17.08
CA GLU A 232 1.15 -25.85 -16.91
C GLU A 232 -0.08 -25.40 -16.11
N GLN A 233 0.13 -24.55 -15.09
CA GLN A 233 -0.96 -24.04 -14.26
C GLN A 233 -1.87 -23.07 -15.02
N ALA A 234 -1.33 -22.31 -15.98
CA ALA A 234 -2.07 -21.36 -16.81
C ALA A 234 -2.74 -22.00 -18.04
N ASN A 235 -2.67 -23.31 -18.19
CA ASN A 235 -3.18 -24.01 -19.36
C ASN A 235 -4.70 -23.79 -19.55
N GLY A 236 -5.11 -23.45 -20.77
CA GLY A 236 -6.49 -23.04 -21.10
C GLY A 236 -6.82 -21.59 -20.72
N GLY A 237 -5.89 -20.88 -20.09
CA GLY A 237 -6.07 -19.51 -19.60
C GLY A 237 -5.01 -18.54 -20.13
N THR A 238 -4.61 -17.60 -19.28
CA THR A 238 -3.64 -16.53 -19.58
C THR A 238 -2.51 -16.53 -18.56
N LEU A 239 -1.27 -16.45 -19.06
CA LEU A 239 -0.08 -16.15 -18.25
C LEU A 239 0.37 -14.71 -18.52
N MET A 240 0.35 -13.89 -17.49
CA MET A 240 0.91 -12.54 -17.48
C MET A 240 2.35 -12.59 -16.97
N LEU A 241 3.28 -12.05 -17.76
CA LEU A 241 4.69 -11.88 -17.40
C LEU A 241 4.96 -10.39 -17.19
N ASP A 242 5.03 -9.97 -15.93
CA ASP A 242 5.25 -8.58 -15.56
C ASP A 242 6.76 -8.27 -15.49
N GLU A 243 7.17 -7.14 -16.07
CA GLU A 243 8.58 -6.73 -16.23
C GLU A 243 9.44 -7.75 -17.00
N LEU A 244 9.02 -8.07 -18.23
CA LEU A 244 9.71 -9.02 -19.13
C LEU A 244 11.19 -8.68 -19.35
N ASN A 245 11.51 -7.39 -19.43
CA ASN A 245 12.87 -6.87 -19.61
C ASN A 245 13.82 -7.17 -18.43
N SER A 246 13.29 -7.64 -17.30
CA SER A 246 14.09 -8.09 -16.15
C SER A 246 14.58 -9.54 -16.30
N LEU A 247 14.08 -10.31 -17.28
CA LEU A 247 14.54 -11.67 -17.54
C LEU A 247 15.91 -11.71 -18.22
N SER A 248 16.75 -12.66 -17.83
CA SER A 248 18.03 -12.89 -18.50
C SER A 248 17.86 -13.44 -19.92
N ALA A 249 18.84 -13.19 -20.80
CA ALA A 249 18.81 -13.66 -22.19
C ALA A 249 18.60 -15.19 -22.36
N PRO A 250 19.15 -16.07 -21.50
CA PRO A 250 18.84 -17.50 -21.53
C PRO A 250 17.36 -17.81 -21.24
N LEU A 251 16.77 -17.15 -20.24
CA LEU A 251 15.35 -17.32 -19.91
C LEU A 251 14.45 -16.81 -21.03
N GLN A 252 14.80 -15.69 -21.64
CA GLN A 252 14.11 -15.16 -22.83
C GLN A 252 14.15 -16.16 -24.01
N ALA A 253 15.29 -16.84 -24.22
CA ALA A 253 15.42 -17.88 -25.24
C ALA A 253 14.49 -19.07 -24.98
N LYS A 254 14.41 -19.51 -23.72
CA LYS A 254 13.55 -20.62 -23.31
C LYS A 254 12.07 -20.27 -23.39
N LEU A 255 11.73 -19.04 -23.01
CA LEU A 255 10.39 -18.47 -23.15
C LEU A 255 9.98 -18.42 -24.64
N LEU A 256 10.86 -17.96 -25.52
CA LEU A 256 10.61 -17.93 -26.97
C LEU A 256 10.24 -19.32 -27.50
N ARG A 257 11.00 -20.37 -27.13
CA ARG A 257 10.70 -21.74 -27.52
C ARG A 257 9.32 -22.19 -27.03
N ALA A 258 8.99 -21.91 -25.78
CA ALA A 258 7.67 -22.25 -25.23
C ALA A 258 6.52 -21.62 -26.01
N ILE A 259 6.67 -20.37 -26.44
CA ILE A 259 5.65 -19.62 -27.20
C ILE A 259 5.57 -20.07 -28.67
N GLN A 260 6.71 -20.44 -29.27
CA GLN A 260 6.77 -20.89 -30.66
C GLN A 260 6.26 -22.33 -30.82
N GLU A 261 6.77 -23.25 -30.00
CA GLU A 261 6.50 -24.68 -30.09
C GLU A 261 5.16 -25.06 -29.42
N LYS A 262 4.59 -24.16 -28.60
CA LYS A 262 3.43 -24.44 -27.74
C LYS A 262 3.66 -25.67 -26.86
N SER A 263 4.89 -25.85 -26.41
CA SER A 263 5.29 -26.92 -25.51
C SER A 263 6.36 -26.46 -24.55
N ILE A 264 6.38 -27.02 -23.34
CA ILE A 264 7.41 -26.79 -22.35
C ILE A 264 8.09 -28.09 -21.93
N ARG A 265 9.30 -27.94 -21.39
CA ARG A 265 10.04 -29.02 -20.74
C ARG A 265 10.41 -28.59 -19.33
N ARG A 266 10.05 -29.41 -18.33
CA ARG A 266 10.45 -29.18 -16.93
C ARG A 266 11.96 -29.26 -16.79
N ILE A 267 12.51 -28.56 -15.81
CA ILE A 267 13.94 -28.62 -15.50
C ILE A 267 14.29 -30.07 -15.10
N GLY A 268 15.29 -30.64 -15.79
CA GLY A 268 15.74 -32.02 -15.58
C GLY A 268 14.87 -33.10 -16.22
N ASP A 269 13.78 -32.73 -16.91
CA ASP A 269 12.94 -33.68 -17.66
C ASP A 269 13.42 -33.77 -19.11
N THR A 270 13.05 -34.86 -19.79
CA THR A 270 13.29 -35.05 -21.24
C THR A 270 11.99 -35.03 -22.05
N LYS A 271 10.84 -35.00 -21.37
CA LYS A 271 9.52 -35.01 -22.00
C LYS A 271 9.02 -33.61 -22.25
N ASP A 272 8.64 -33.35 -23.50
CA ASP A 272 7.92 -32.14 -23.87
C ASP A 272 6.43 -32.28 -23.57
N ARG A 273 5.82 -31.19 -23.11
CA ARG A 273 4.42 -31.11 -22.69
C ARG A 273 3.75 -30.00 -23.47
N ALA A 274 2.71 -30.35 -24.24
CA ALA A 274 1.92 -29.36 -24.96
C ALA A 274 1.20 -28.43 -23.98
N ILE A 275 1.16 -27.14 -24.32
CA ILE A 275 0.49 -26.08 -23.55
C ILE A 275 -0.39 -25.24 -24.46
N ASP A 276 -1.53 -24.81 -23.93
CA ASP A 276 -2.42 -23.85 -24.57
C ASP A 276 -2.61 -22.62 -23.68
N VAL A 277 -1.63 -21.70 -23.71
CA VAL A 277 -1.58 -20.53 -22.83
C VAL A 277 -1.51 -19.26 -23.66
N ARG A 278 -2.36 -18.28 -23.33
CA ARG A 278 -2.28 -16.94 -23.90
C ARG A 278 -1.25 -16.14 -23.11
N ILE A 279 -0.35 -15.45 -23.79
CA ILE A 279 0.70 -14.67 -23.15
C ILE A 279 0.37 -13.19 -23.20
N ILE A 280 0.43 -12.53 -22.03
CA ILE A 280 0.44 -11.08 -21.92
C ILE A 280 1.75 -10.69 -21.24
N ALA A 281 2.61 -9.96 -21.91
CA ALA A 281 3.87 -9.50 -21.33
C ALA A 281 3.78 -7.99 -21.03
N THR A 282 4.42 -7.55 -19.96
CA THR A 282 4.55 -6.12 -19.67
C THR A 282 6.01 -5.67 -19.63
N MET A 283 6.24 -4.39 -19.90
CA MET A 283 7.54 -3.73 -19.75
C MET A 283 7.35 -2.35 -19.11
N ASN A 284 8.36 -1.89 -18.36
CA ASN A 284 8.35 -0.57 -17.71
C ASN A 284 8.96 0.56 -18.57
N GLU A 285 9.36 0.23 -19.79
CA GLU A 285 10.06 1.12 -20.73
C GLU A 285 9.74 0.75 -22.17
N ASP A 286 10.29 1.52 -23.12
CA ASP A 286 10.16 1.26 -24.55
C ASP A 286 10.92 -0.01 -25.00
N PRO A 287 10.25 -0.97 -25.69
CA PRO A 287 10.88 -2.18 -26.18
C PRO A 287 12.07 -1.96 -27.11
N MET A 288 12.06 -0.92 -27.94
CA MET A 288 13.16 -0.65 -28.87
C MET A 288 14.42 -0.23 -28.13
N THR A 289 14.27 0.54 -27.05
CA THR A 289 15.37 0.90 -26.14
C THR A 289 15.92 -0.34 -25.43
N ALA A 290 15.05 -1.22 -24.92
CA ALA A 290 15.47 -2.48 -24.28
C ALA A 290 16.23 -3.42 -25.24
N ILE A 291 15.86 -3.45 -26.54
CA ILE A 291 16.58 -4.21 -27.56
C ILE A 291 17.96 -3.60 -27.82
N ALA A 292 18.05 -2.27 -27.98
CA ALA A 292 19.31 -1.58 -28.22
C ALA A 292 20.31 -1.80 -27.06
N GLU A 293 19.82 -1.94 -25.84
CA GLU A 293 20.62 -2.19 -24.64
C GLU A 293 20.86 -3.69 -24.35
N ASN A 294 20.48 -4.60 -25.25
CA ASN A 294 20.57 -6.06 -25.09
C ASN A 294 19.81 -6.62 -23.87
N ARG A 295 18.81 -5.89 -23.37
CA ARG A 295 17.93 -6.33 -22.28
C ARG A 295 16.69 -7.06 -22.79
N LEU A 296 16.36 -6.94 -24.07
CA LEU A 296 15.33 -7.72 -24.73
C LEU A 296 15.87 -8.32 -26.03
N ARG A 297 15.62 -9.61 -26.27
CA ARG A 297 15.94 -10.22 -27.55
C ARG A 297 14.93 -9.80 -28.63
N GLU A 298 15.44 -9.43 -29.79
CA GLU A 298 14.65 -9.01 -30.94
C GLU A 298 13.67 -10.11 -31.42
N ASP A 299 14.10 -11.37 -31.43
CA ASP A 299 13.26 -12.51 -31.83
C ASP A 299 12.08 -12.74 -30.87
N LEU A 300 12.30 -12.57 -29.56
CA LEU A 300 11.25 -12.63 -28.54
C LEU A 300 10.29 -11.44 -28.67
N TYR A 301 10.82 -10.24 -28.91
CA TYR A 301 10.01 -9.05 -29.13
C TYR A 301 8.99 -9.28 -30.24
N TYR A 302 9.42 -9.65 -31.45
CA TYR A 302 8.50 -9.87 -32.58
C TYR A 302 7.49 -10.98 -32.33
N ARG A 303 7.82 -11.97 -31.48
CA ARG A 303 6.89 -13.02 -31.12
C ARG A 303 5.82 -12.57 -30.13
N LEU A 304 6.14 -11.64 -29.24
CA LEU A 304 5.22 -11.13 -28.21
C LEU A 304 4.41 -9.91 -28.69
N SER A 305 4.99 -9.04 -29.51
CA SER A 305 4.43 -7.76 -29.94
C SER A 305 3.39 -7.85 -31.07
N VAL A 306 2.71 -9.00 -31.22
CA VAL A 306 1.62 -9.17 -32.20
C VAL A 306 0.51 -8.13 -31.99
N VAL A 307 0.17 -7.87 -30.73
CA VAL A 307 -0.58 -6.69 -30.32
C VAL A 307 0.28 -5.91 -29.34
N SER A 308 0.51 -4.64 -29.61
CA SER A 308 1.31 -3.76 -28.75
C SER A 308 0.46 -2.61 -28.22
N LEU A 309 0.46 -2.43 -26.90
CA LEU A 309 -0.29 -1.39 -26.19
C LEU A 309 0.70 -0.51 -25.42
N VAL A 310 0.64 0.79 -25.71
CA VAL A 310 1.45 1.81 -25.02
C VAL A 310 0.56 2.52 -24.02
N ILE A 311 0.85 2.40 -22.73
CA ILE A 311 0.07 3.12 -21.72
C ILE A 311 0.73 4.47 -21.45
N PRO A 312 0.04 5.59 -21.72
CA PRO A 312 0.62 6.91 -21.54
C PRO A 312 0.89 7.19 -20.05
N PRO A 313 2.03 7.83 -19.74
CA PRO A 313 2.30 8.31 -18.40
C PRO A 313 1.28 9.38 -17.98
N LEU A 314 1.08 9.54 -16.68
CA LEU A 314 0.03 10.42 -16.13
C LEU A 314 0.21 11.88 -16.57
N ARG A 315 1.45 12.35 -16.74
CA ARG A 315 1.78 13.68 -17.29
C ARG A 315 1.30 13.94 -18.72
N GLU A 316 1.05 12.90 -19.52
CA GLU A 316 0.50 13.01 -20.89
C GLU A 316 -1.03 12.94 -20.91
N ARG A 317 -1.66 12.66 -19.77
CA ARG A 317 -3.11 12.60 -19.57
C ARG A 317 -3.54 13.39 -18.32
N ARG A 318 -3.11 14.65 -18.25
CA ARG A 318 -3.32 15.51 -17.07
C ARG A 318 -4.79 15.71 -16.71
N ASP A 319 -5.67 15.70 -17.71
CA ASP A 319 -7.13 15.81 -17.52
C ASP A 319 -7.71 14.65 -16.69
N ASP A 320 -7.02 13.51 -16.62
CA ASP A 320 -7.44 12.36 -15.83
C ASP A 320 -7.01 12.43 -14.36
N ILE A 321 -6.05 13.31 -14.00
CA ILE A 321 -5.46 13.37 -12.65
C ILE A 321 -6.53 13.63 -11.59
N LEU A 322 -7.39 14.63 -11.79
CA LEU A 322 -8.41 14.99 -10.81
C LEU A 322 -9.49 13.91 -10.69
N ARG A 323 -9.82 13.23 -11.80
CA ARG A 323 -10.77 12.12 -11.81
C ARG A 323 -10.23 10.90 -11.07
N LEU A 324 -8.96 10.57 -11.30
CA LEU A 324 -8.25 9.52 -10.57
C LEU A 324 -8.19 9.85 -9.07
N ALA A 325 -7.83 11.09 -8.72
CA ALA A 325 -7.80 11.54 -7.33
C ALA A 325 -9.16 11.37 -6.66
N PHE A 326 -10.25 11.79 -7.31
CA PHE A 326 -11.60 11.59 -6.79
C PHE A 326 -11.97 10.11 -6.62
N SER A 327 -11.62 9.26 -7.60
CA SER A 327 -11.83 7.81 -7.49
C SER A 327 -11.09 7.21 -6.28
N PHE A 328 -9.85 7.63 -6.02
CA PHE A 328 -9.09 7.20 -4.84
C PHE A 328 -9.69 7.72 -3.54
N ILE A 329 -10.14 8.97 -3.49
CA ILE A 329 -10.84 9.52 -2.32
C ILE A 329 -12.07 8.67 -1.99
N MET A 330 -12.89 8.35 -3.00
CA MET A 330 -14.07 7.48 -2.81
C MET A 330 -13.69 6.07 -2.36
N LYS A 331 -12.60 5.52 -2.88
CA LYS A 331 -12.05 4.22 -2.45
C LYS A 331 -11.64 4.25 -0.97
N PHE A 332 -10.91 5.28 -0.55
CA PHE A 332 -10.38 5.38 0.81
C PHE A 332 -11.41 5.86 1.83
N ASN A 333 -12.43 6.64 1.44
CA ASN A 333 -13.56 6.97 2.30
C ASN A 333 -14.24 5.69 2.82
N LYS A 334 -14.49 4.71 1.93
CA LYS A 334 -15.04 3.42 2.31
C LYS A 334 -14.14 2.64 3.27
N ARG A 335 -12.81 2.72 3.07
CA ARG A 335 -11.81 1.97 3.84
C ARG A 335 -11.54 2.58 5.21
N PHE A 336 -11.49 3.90 5.31
CA PHE A 336 -11.15 4.65 6.52
C PHE A 336 -12.38 5.18 7.25
N MET A 337 -13.59 4.93 6.73
CA MET A 337 -14.86 5.42 7.26
C MET A 337 -14.91 6.96 7.39
N LEU A 338 -14.29 7.63 6.41
CA LEU A 338 -14.28 9.10 6.30
C LEU A 338 -15.35 9.59 5.32
N GLN A 339 -15.61 10.90 5.33
CA GLN A 339 -16.56 11.58 4.45
C GLN A 339 -15.89 12.72 3.67
N VAL A 340 -14.68 12.47 3.16
CA VAL A 340 -13.93 13.46 2.37
C VAL A 340 -14.63 13.68 1.03
N ARG A 341 -15.00 14.93 0.73
CA ARG A 341 -15.73 15.31 -0.49
C ARG A 341 -14.82 15.53 -1.69
N GLY A 342 -13.57 15.91 -1.47
CA GLY A 342 -12.67 16.20 -2.58
C GLY A 342 -11.33 16.81 -2.16
N LEU A 343 -10.70 17.49 -3.12
CA LEU A 343 -9.48 18.26 -2.94
C LEU A 343 -9.83 19.73 -2.78
N SER A 344 -9.09 20.45 -1.93
CA SER A 344 -9.16 21.91 -1.94
C SER A 344 -8.67 22.46 -3.28
N LYS A 345 -9.12 23.67 -3.64
CA LYS A 345 -8.73 24.32 -4.90
C LYS A 345 -7.21 24.41 -5.07
N GLU A 346 -6.49 24.76 -4.00
CA GLU A 346 -5.03 24.83 -3.96
C GLU A 346 -4.38 23.48 -4.31
N VAL A 347 -4.88 22.38 -3.74
CA VAL A 347 -4.35 21.04 -3.99
C VAL A 347 -4.70 20.55 -5.39
N ALA A 348 -5.92 20.84 -5.88
CA ALA A 348 -6.32 20.49 -7.23
C ALA A 348 -5.45 21.17 -8.30
N GLU A 349 -5.14 22.47 -8.12
CA GLU A 349 -4.23 23.20 -9.00
C GLU A 349 -2.81 22.64 -8.95
N LEU A 350 -2.32 22.29 -7.76
CA LEU A 350 -1.01 21.66 -7.59
C LEU A 350 -0.92 20.31 -8.32
N PHE A 351 -1.96 19.48 -8.21
CA PHE A 351 -2.02 18.18 -8.85
C PHE A 351 -2.08 18.31 -10.38
N ALA A 352 -2.80 19.29 -10.90
CA ALA A 352 -2.88 19.54 -12.34
C ALA A 352 -1.53 19.95 -12.97
N HIS A 353 -0.62 20.53 -12.19
CA HIS A 353 0.70 20.98 -12.66
C HIS A 353 1.84 19.99 -12.35
N TYR A 354 1.59 18.96 -11.54
CA TYR A 354 2.61 17.98 -11.22
C TYR A 354 2.67 16.85 -12.25
N ASP A 355 3.89 16.41 -12.59
CA ASP A 355 4.09 15.36 -13.59
C ASP A 355 3.84 13.95 -13.07
N PHE A 356 3.82 13.75 -11.74
CA PHE A 356 3.70 12.42 -11.11
C PHE A 356 4.67 11.38 -11.71
N PRO A 357 5.98 11.45 -11.43
CA PRO A 357 6.96 10.48 -11.94
C PRO A 357 6.65 9.02 -11.55
N GLY A 358 5.95 8.78 -10.43
CA GLY A 358 5.43 7.44 -10.07
C GLY A 358 4.02 7.14 -10.60
N ASN A 359 3.54 7.96 -11.54
CA ASN A 359 2.27 7.84 -12.24
C ASN A 359 1.07 7.67 -11.28
N VAL A 360 0.12 6.81 -11.63
CA VAL A 360 -1.11 6.57 -10.87
C VAL A 360 -0.80 6.02 -9.47
N ARG A 361 0.27 5.24 -9.32
CA ARG A 361 0.68 4.69 -8.02
C ARG A 361 1.16 5.78 -7.05
N GLU A 362 1.91 6.77 -7.53
CA GLU A 362 2.29 7.92 -6.70
C GLU A 362 1.05 8.73 -6.30
N LEU A 363 0.15 9.00 -7.25
CA LEU A 363 -1.10 9.71 -6.96
C LEU A 363 -1.93 8.99 -5.89
N GLU A 364 -2.12 7.67 -6.02
CA GLU A 364 -2.83 6.85 -5.02
C GLU A 364 -2.18 6.95 -3.64
N HIS A 365 -0.85 6.79 -3.57
CA HIS A 365 -0.11 6.89 -2.30
C HIS A 365 -0.21 8.29 -1.66
N VAL A 366 -0.20 9.36 -2.48
CA VAL A 366 -0.32 10.73 -1.98
C VAL A 366 -1.72 10.95 -1.38
N ILE A 367 -2.79 10.50 -2.06
CA ILE A 367 -4.16 10.59 -1.55
C ILE A 367 -4.32 9.75 -0.28
N GLU A 368 -3.84 8.50 -0.27
CA GLU A 368 -3.91 7.63 0.91
C GLU A 368 -3.18 8.27 2.10
N GLY A 369 -1.98 8.79 1.87
CA GLY A 369 -1.19 9.47 2.90
C GLY A 369 -1.87 10.73 3.45
N ALA A 370 -2.52 11.51 2.57
CA ALA A 370 -3.26 12.69 2.98
C ALA A 370 -4.50 12.35 3.83
N MET A 371 -5.27 11.32 3.44
CA MET A 371 -6.47 10.91 4.19
C MET A 371 -6.14 10.28 5.55
N ASN A 372 -4.95 9.70 5.72
CA ASN A 372 -4.53 9.13 7.01
C ASN A 372 -4.28 10.18 8.11
N VAL A 373 -4.07 11.44 7.74
CA VAL A 373 -3.81 12.54 8.70
C VAL A 373 -5.00 13.46 8.91
N MET A 374 -6.13 13.19 8.22
CA MET A 374 -7.37 13.94 8.35
C MET A 374 -8.16 13.48 9.57
N TYR A 375 -8.85 14.43 10.22
CA TYR A 375 -9.74 14.15 11.34
C TYR A 375 -11.20 14.42 10.95
N ASP A 376 -11.59 15.70 10.92
CA ASP A 376 -12.97 16.15 10.64
C ASP A 376 -13.08 17.01 9.37
N ASP A 377 -11.99 17.11 8.60
CA ASP A 377 -11.93 17.94 7.40
C ASP A 377 -12.74 17.34 6.25
N GLU A 378 -13.53 18.18 5.56
CA GLU A 378 -14.33 17.74 4.40
C GLU A 378 -13.50 17.65 3.11
N GLU A 379 -12.32 18.27 3.04
CA GLU A 379 -11.46 18.33 1.85
C GLU A 379 -9.99 18.08 2.17
N ILE A 380 -9.25 17.52 1.21
CA ILE A 380 -7.80 17.39 1.31
C ILE A 380 -7.16 18.77 1.05
N GLU A 381 -6.63 19.37 2.10
CA GLU A 381 -5.87 20.61 2.05
C GLU A 381 -4.35 20.37 1.93
N TYR A 382 -3.62 21.43 1.61
CA TYR A 382 -2.16 21.39 1.51
C TYR A 382 -1.47 20.87 2.78
N SER A 383 -2.01 21.19 3.96
CA SER A 383 -1.52 20.74 5.27
C SER A 383 -1.53 19.22 5.41
N HIS A 384 -2.48 18.54 4.76
CA HIS A 384 -2.64 17.09 4.77
C HIS A 384 -1.65 16.38 3.84
N LEU A 385 -1.07 17.09 2.86
CA LEU A 385 -0.17 16.45 1.91
C LEU A 385 1.10 15.89 2.59
N PRO A 386 1.60 14.72 2.15
CA PRO A 386 2.86 14.17 2.63
C PRO A 386 4.02 15.17 2.52
N THR A 387 4.97 15.09 3.45
CA THR A 387 6.10 16.04 3.51
C THR A 387 6.87 16.13 2.19
N HIS A 388 7.07 15.01 1.48
CA HIS A 388 7.76 15.00 0.19
C HIS A 388 7.03 15.81 -0.90
N MET A 389 5.70 15.93 -0.84
CA MET A 389 4.92 16.78 -1.75
C MET A 389 5.02 18.25 -1.34
N ARG A 390 4.92 18.55 -0.04
CA ARG A 390 5.07 19.91 0.50
C ARG A 390 6.46 20.51 0.24
N THR A 391 7.51 19.68 0.21
CA THR A 391 8.86 20.13 -0.15
C THR A 391 9.00 20.43 -1.64
N LYS A 392 8.30 19.69 -2.52
CA LYS A 392 8.31 19.90 -3.98
C LYS A 392 7.51 21.14 -4.40
N PHE A 393 6.52 21.53 -3.60
CA PHE A 393 5.64 22.67 -3.85
C PHE A 393 5.56 23.59 -2.63
N PRO A 394 6.61 24.33 -2.28
CA PRO A 394 6.54 25.25 -1.16
C PRO A 394 5.40 26.26 -1.36
N LYS A 395 4.58 26.47 -0.33
CA LYS A 395 3.55 27.51 -0.33
C LYS A 395 4.18 28.85 -0.74
N PRO A 396 3.49 29.69 -1.52
CA PRO A 396 3.98 31.02 -1.91
C PRO A 396 4.48 31.84 -0.71
N ASP A 397 3.85 31.72 0.46
CA ASP A 397 4.24 32.41 1.69
C ASP A 397 5.57 31.94 2.32
N GLN A 398 6.15 30.82 1.88
CA GLN A 398 7.45 30.33 2.34
C GLN A 398 8.57 30.47 1.31
N LEU A 399 8.24 30.90 0.09
CA LEU A 399 9.23 31.54 -0.75
C LEU A 399 9.40 32.94 -0.20
N VAL A 400 10.36 33.12 0.72
CA VAL A 400 11.07 34.40 0.80
C VAL A 400 11.79 34.55 -0.53
N GLN A 401 11.04 34.89 -1.58
CA GLN A 401 11.60 35.66 -2.66
C GLN A 401 12.05 36.94 -1.97
N VAL A 402 13.36 37.07 -1.80
CA VAL A 402 13.95 38.40 -1.70
C VAL A 402 13.68 39.03 -3.07
N GLU A 403 12.46 39.53 -3.27
CA GLU A 403 12.17 40.48 -4.32
C GLU A 403 13.11 41.66 -4.06
N TYR A 404 14.20 41.72 -4.82
CA TYR A 404 14.88 42.98 -5.04
C TYR A 404 13.92 43.84 -5.84
N SER A 405 13.01 44.50 -5.13
CA SER A 405 12.07 45.47 -5.68
C SER A 405 12.83 46.74 -6.05
N THR A 406 13.55 46.69 -7.16
CA THR A 406 13.77 47.84 -8.03
C THR A 406 13.40 47.39 -9.44
N PRO A 407 12.29 47.87 -10.01
CA PRO A 407 11.97 47.56 -11.39
C PRO A 407 13.06 48.17 -12.28
N ILE A 408 13.86 47.33 -12.92
CA ILE A 408 14.76 47.76 -14.00
C ILE A 408 13.87 48.03 -15.21
N SER A 409 13.17 49.17 -15.20
CA SER A 409 12.22 49.55 -16.25
C SER A 409 12.90 50.13 -17.50
N ALA A 410 14.24 50.19 -17.51
CA ALA A 410 15.04 50.54 -18.68
C ALA A 410 16.42 49.88 -18.59
N ILE A 411 16.95 49.39 -19.72
CA ILE A 411 18.32 48.86 -19.81
C ILE A 411 19.29 50.02 -19.51
N GLN A 412 19.81 50.07 -18.30
CA GLN A 412 20.86 51.02 -17.91
C GLN A 412 22.24 50.41 -18.18
N PRO A 413 23.28 51.24 -18.40
CA PRO A 413 24.65 50.76 -18.46
C PRO A 413 25.00 49.94 -17.21
N LEU A 414 25.57 48.74 -17.41
CA LEU A 414 25.83 47.77 -16.34
C LEU A 414 26.56 48.36 -15.12
N HIS A 415 27.46 49.32 -15.35
CA HIS A 415 28.21 49.97 -14.27
C HIS A 415 27.30 50.71 -13.27
N HIS A 416 26.21 51.35 -13.74
CA HIS A 416 25.26 52.06 -12.89
C HIS A 416 24.45 51.09 -12.03
N VAL A 417 23.97 49.99 -12.62
CA VAL A 417 23.21 48.96 -11.91
C VAL A 417 24.07 48.28 -10.84
N MET A 418 25.32 47.94 -11.18
CA MET A 418 26.24 47.35 -10.21
C MET A 418 26.59 48.31 -9.08
N GLU A 419 26.74 49.61 -9.36
CA GLU A 419 27.03 50.62 -8.34
C GLU A 419 25.85 50.85 -7.39
N GLU A 420 24.61 50.85 -7.89
CA GLU A 420 23.41 50.96 -7.04
C GLU A 420 23.17 49.71 -6.19
N MET A 421 23.40 48.52 -6.76
CA MET A 421 23.35 47.26 -6.03
C MET A 421 24.42 47.21 -4.94
N GLU A 422 25.65 47.61 -5.26
CA GLU A 422 26.76 47.69 -4.30
C GLU A 422 26.43 48.68 -3.17
N ARG A 423 25.91 49.87 -3.51
CA ARG A 423 25.46 50.87 -2.52
C ARG A 423 24.39 50.33 -1.59
N THR A 424 23.37 49.68 -2.14
CA THR A 424 22.23 49.14 -1.39
C THR A 424 22.68 48.01 -0.47
N TYR A 425 23.54 47.12 -0.97
CA TYR A 425 24.07 46.00 -0.20
C TYR A 425 24.97 46.49 0.94
N VAL A 426 25.90 47.40 0.67
CA VAL A 426 26.78 48.00 1.68
C VAL A 426 25.97 48.72 2.77
N LYS A 427 24.90 49.45 2.40
CA LYS A 427 24.00 50.10 3.36
C LYS A 427 23.30 49.10 4.26
N LYS A 428 22.67 48.07 3.69
CA LYS A 428 21.95 47.04 4.45
C LYS A 428 22.88 46.27 5.38
N SER A 429 24.09 45.96 4.94
CA SER A 429 25.11 45.33 5.77
C SER A 429 25.54 46.21 6.93
N LEU A 430 25.75 47.52 6.72
CA LEU A 430 26.04 48.45 7.81
C LEU A 430 24.91 48.53 8.83
N GLU A 431 23.65 48.57 8.38
CA GLU A 431 22.47 48.57 9.26
C GLU A 431 22.40 47.29 10.10
N SER A 432 22.66 46.14 9.49
CA SER A 432 22.63 44.82 10.16
C SER A 432 23.68 44.69 11.25
N PHE A 433 24.80 45.40 11.11
CA PHE A 433 25.89 45.44 12.09
C PHE A 433 25.96 46.77 12.87
N GLN A 434 24.85 47.53 12.92
CA GLN A 434 24.70 48.76 13.71
C GLN A 434 25.80 49.80 13.45
N GLY A 435 26.25 49.93 12.20
CA GLY A 435 27.29 50.88 11.78
C GLY A 435 28.72 50.48 12.15
N ASN A 436 28.95 49.27 12.67
CA ASN A 436 30.30 48.80 12.99
C ASN A 436 31.09 48.43 11.74
N ILE A 437 31.92 49.36 11.27
CA ILE A 437 32.69 49.23 10.03
C ILE A 437 33.62 48.01 10.04
N THR A 438 34.27 47.69 11.15
CA THR A 438 35.24 46.57 11.19
C THR A 438 34.52 45.23 11.05
N LYS A 439 33.44 45.02 11.81
CA LYS A 439 32.64 43.79 11.73
C LYS A 439 31.93 43.65 10.38
N THR A 440 31.44 44.75 9.84
CA THR A 440 30.79 44.76 8.52
C THR A 440 31.79 44.42 7.41
N ALA A 441 33.02 44.94 7.49
CA ALA A 441 34.06 44.67 6.49
C ALA A 441 34.48 43.20 6.50
N GLU A 442 34.67 42.62 7.70
CA GLU A 442 34.97 41.19 7.86
C GLU A 442 33.84 40.31 7.30
N ALA A 443 32.58 40.63 7.61
CA ALA A 443 31.43 39.89 7.10
C ALA A 443 31.27 39.99 5.57
N LEU A 444 31.69 41.11 4.99
CA LEU A 444 31.68 41.34 3.53
C LEU A 444 32.94 40.81 2.83
N GLY A 445 33.92 40.26 3.56
CA GLY A 445 35.20 39.82 2.99
C GLY A 445 36.07 40.97 2.45
N LEU A 446 35.86 42.21 2.93
CA LEU A 446 36.57 43.40 2.52
C LEU A 446 37.55 43.86 3.61
N SER A 447 38.63 44.56 3.21
CA SER A 447 39.45 45.26 4.19
C SER A 447 38.70 46.46 4.78
N ARG A 448 38.98 46.80 6.04
CA ARG A 448 38.33 47.95 6.72
C ARG A 448 38.47 49.25 5.93
N GLN A 449 39.63 49.51 5.34
CA GLN A 449 39.89 50.70 4.51
C GLN A 449 39.04 50.70 3.22
N ASN A 450 38.85 49.53 2.62
CA ASN A 450 38.06 49.34 1.40
C ASN A 450 36.57 49.57 1.65
N LEU A 451 36.03 49.09 2.78
CA LEU A 451 34.67 49.40 3.19
C LEU A 451 34.51 50.90 3.50
N GLN A 452 35.44 51.51 4.24
CA GLN A 452 35.41 52.96 4.52
C GLN A 452 35.39 53.83 3.26
N TYR A 453 36.17 53.44 2.24
CA TYR A 453 36.15 54.10 0.94
C TYR A 453 34.76 54.03 0.30
N ARG A 454 34.11 52.86 0.29
CA ARG A 454 32.75 52.67 -0.25
C ARG A 454 31.69 53.44 0.55
N VAL A 455 31.77 53.44 1.88
CA VAL A 455 30.87 54.23 2.75
C VAL A 455 30.95 55.72 2.41
N ARG A 456 32.17 56.25 2.23
CA ARG A 456 32.40 57.64 1.81
C ARG A 456 31.93 57.90 0.38
N LYS A 457 32.25 57.01 -0.55
CA LYS A 457 31.86 57.09 -1.97
C LYS A 457 30.33 57.19 -2.11
N PHE A 458 29.59 56.43 -1.29
CA PHE A 458 28.13 56.37 -1.35
C PHE A 458 27.40 57.31 -0.38
N ASN A 459 28.14 58.14 0.36
CA ASN A 459 27.62 59.06 1.40
C ASN A 459 26.69 58.37 2.41
N LEU A 460 27.06 57.16 2.84
CA LEU A 460 26.35 56.42 3.87
C LEU A 460 26.89 56.86 5.24
N ARG A 461 26.03 57.34 6.14
CA ARG A 461 26.42 57.80 7.49
C ARG A 461 26.19 56.72 8.53
#